data_AF-A0A2V9A8N5-F1
#
_entry.id   AF-A0A2V9A8N5-F1
#
_cell.length_a   1.000
_cell.length_b   1.000
_cell.length_c   1.000
_cell.angle_alpha   90.00
_cell.angle_beta   90.00
_cell.angle_gamma   90.00
#
_symmetry.space_group_name_H-M   'P 1'
#
loop_
_entity.id
_entity.type
_entity.pdbx_description
1 polymer ?
#
loop_
_entity_poly.entity_id
_entity_poly.type
_entity_poly.pdbx_seq_one_letter_code
_entity_poly.pdbx_strand_id
1 'polypeptide(L)'
;MNEKSTTRLGIVSGILTTGLLLAAAVLLVRPSPVKAWATPPCDFLTGGGWIVHNGAKANFGVGGGCKHGSPTWGHLEYQDHGTGLNAHWTAITAYEFVDQGTGTDPKTHQPTGTRLICGNARTNQFGDVYFAIRAEDLGEPGVNDQFDIRMRSQATGAIVYDTTTECFPHYLGSYAPCSAGDGGGGNIQLHKPNPSTSGEFGGSCPGL
;
A
#
# COMPACT_ATOMS: atom_id res chain seq x y z
N MET A 1 -100.62 -1.88 11.58
CA MET A 1 -101.19 -3.26 11.61
C MET A 1 -100.02 -4.19 11.34
N ASN A 2 -99.58 -4.93 12.36
CA ASN A 2 -99.90 -6.37 12.57
C ASN A 2 -99.47 -7.21 11.34
N GLU A 3 -98.80 -8.34 11.42
CA GLU A 3 -98.43 -9.23 12.51
C GLU A 3 -97.41 -10.26 11.94
N LYS A 4 -96.85 -11.04 12.87
CA LYS A 4 -95.88 -12.14 12.71
C LYS A 4 -96.23 -13.21 11.65
N SER A 5 -95.20 -13.87 11.09
CA SER A 5 -95.04 -15.36 11.12
C SER A 5 -93.68 -15.75 10.47
N THR A 6 -92.63 -16.29 11.11
CA THR A 6 -92.38 -17.60 11.77
C THR A 6 -91.82 -18.70 10.84
N THR A 7 -90.50 -19.00 11.01
CA THR A 7 -89.70 -20.25 10.79
C THR A 7 -89.53 -20.83 9.35
N ARG A 8 -88.45 -21.49 8.88
CA ARG A 8 -87.34 -22.30 9.46
C ARG A 8 -86.05 -22.14 8.62
N LEU A 9 -84.88 -21.94 9.26
CA LEU A 9 -83.84 -22.93 9.59
C LEU A 9 -83.11 -23.53 8.37
N GLY A 10 -81.84 -23.15 8.16
CA GLY A 10 -80.98 -23.76 7.14
C GLY A 10 -79.59 -23.14 7.01
N ILE A 11 -78.71 -23.49 7.95
CA ILE A 11 -77.25 -23.67 7.79
C ILE A 11 -76.37 -22.40 7.80
N VAL A 12 -75.43 -22.45 8.74
CA VAL A 12 -74.48 -21.43 9.18
C VAL A 12 -73.14 -21.59 8.48
N SER A 13 -72.54 -20.44 8.18
CA SER A 13 -71.11 -20.12 7.96
C SER A 13 -70.30 -20.89 6.93
N GLY A 14 -70.00 -20.18 5.84
CA GLY A 14 -68.72 -20.26 5.13
C GLY A 14 -68.24 -18.83 4.84
N ILE A 15 -67.42 -18.27 5.72
CA ILE A 15 -66.77 -16.97 5.54
C ILE A 15 -65.76 -17.09 4.39
N LEU A 16 -65.97 -16.38 3.28
CA LEU A 16 -64.88 -16.00 2.37
C LEU A 16 -64.64 -14.50 2.52
N THR A 17 -63.77 -14.15 3.45
CA THR A 17 -63.12 -12.85 3.48
C THR A 17 -62.26 -12.72 2.22
N THR A 18 -62.67 -11.87 1.30
CA THR A 18 -61.81 -11.37 0.22
C THR A 18 -60.76 -10.44 0.82
N GLY A 19 -59.65 -11.03 1.26
CA GLY A 19 -58.45 -10.29 1.64
C GLY A 19 -57.76 -9.77 0.38
N LEU A 20 -57.79 -8.45 0.18
CA LEU A 20 -56.96 -7.78 -0.81
C LEU A 20 -55.50 -7.91 -0.38
N LEU A 21 -54.74 -8.77 -1.05
CA LEU A 21 -53.31 -8.98 -0.84
C LEU A 21 -52.53 -7.73 -1.24
N LEU A 22 -52.09 -6.95 -0.25
CA LEU A 22 -50.99 -5.99 -0.42
C LEU A 22 -49.68 -6.80 -0.45
N ALA A 23 -49.21 -7.14 -1.64
CA ALA A 23 -47.87 -7.69 -1.81
C ALA A 23 -46.83 -6.58 -1.60
N ALA A 24 -46.35 -6.41 -0.37
CA ALA A 24 -45.15 -5.65 -0.10
C ALA A 24 -43.95 -6.43 -0.66
N ALA A 25 -43.48 -6.06 -1.86
CA ALA A 25 -42.22 -6.53 -2.39
C ALA A 25 -41.08 -5.94 -1.55
N VAL A 26 -40.72 -6.62 -0.46
CA VAL A 26 -39.47 -6.34 0.26
C VAL A 26 -38.35 -6.80 -0.68
N LEU A 27 -37.70 -5.84 -1.35
CA LEU A 27 -36.43 -6.11 -2.00
C LEU A 27 -35.45 -6.57 -0.91
N LEU A 28 -35.23 -7.89 -0.84
CA LEU A 28 -34.11 -8.48 -0.15
C LEU A 28 -32.84 -8.12 -0.92
N VAL A 29 -32.35 -6.90 -0.73
CA VAL A 29 -30.98 -6.55 -1.10
C VAL A 29 -30.09 -7.38 -0.20
N ARG A 30 -29.66 -8.55 -0.69
CA ARG A 30 -28.59 -9.29 -0.04
C ARG A 30 -27.35 -8.41 -0.14
N PRO A 31 -26.75 -7.95 0.96
CA PRO A 31 -25.43 -7.35 0.87
C PRO A 31 -24.52 -8.41 0.27
N SER A 32 -24.05 -8.18 -0.96
CA SER A 32 -22.94 -8.95 -1.49
C SER A 32 -21.81 -8.81 -0.48
N PRO A 33 -21.18 -9.90 -0.02
CA PRO A 33 -20.00 -9.77 0.82
C PRO A 33 -18.98 -8.98 -0.01
N VAL A 34 -18.73 -7.74 0.39
CA VAL A 34 -17.56 -7.02 -0.07
C VAL A 34 -16.41 -7.90 0.39
N LYS A 35 -15.63 -8.45 -0.54
CA LYS A 35 -14.39 -9.13 -0.16
C LYS A 35 -13.57 -8.08 0.57
N ALA A 36 -13.49 -8.16 1.90
CA ALA A 36 -12.42 -7.53 2.61
C ALA A 36 -11.15 -8.03 1.93
N TRP A 37 -10.41 -7.14 1.27
CA TRP A 37 -9.07 -7.46 0.83
C TRP A 37 -8.30 -7.74 2.11
N ALA A 38 -8.15 -9.02 2.45
CA ALA A 38 -7.23 -9.43 3.48
C ALA A 38 -5.87 -8.95 3.02
N THR A 39 -5.25 -8.06 3.81
CA THR A 39 -3.86 -7.65 3.61
C THR A 39 -3.02 -8.92 3.45
N PRO A 40 -2.12 -8.98 2.46
CA PRO A 40 -1.29 -10.17 2.27
C PRO A 40 -0.48 -10.43 3.56
N PRO A 41 -0.02 -11.67 3.78
CA PRO A 41 0.95 -11.93 4.83
C PRO A 41 2.16 -11.01 4.66
N CYS A 42 2.74 -10.55 5.77
CA CYS A 42 3.83 -9.59 5.67
C CYS A 42 5.06 -10.18 4.98
N ASP A 43 5.69 -9.35 4.16
CA ASP A 43 6.85 -9.66 3.35
C ASP A 43 8.04 -8.77 3.71
N PHE A 44 9.06 -8.77 2.85
CA PHE A 44 10.18 -7.86 2.91
C PHE A 44 10.62 -7.47 1.50
N LEU A 45 11.19 -6.28 1.39
CA LEU A 45 11.71 -5.69 0.18
C LEU A 45 13.18 -5.37 0.40
N THR A 46 14.00 -5.66 -0.60
CA THR A 46 15.40 -5.26 -0.67
C THR A 46 15.65 -4.57 -1.99
N GLY A 47 16.53 -3.59 -2.02
CA GLY A 47 16.90 -2.99 -3.28
C GLY A 47 18.13 -2.13 -3.18
N GLY A 48 18.62 -1.74 -4.33
CA GLY A 48 19.74 -0.81 -4.43
C GLY A 48 19.95 -0.40 -5.86
N GLY A 49 20.53 0.78 -6.05
CA GLY A 49 20.71 1.32 -7.38
C GLY A 49 20.92 2.82 -7.38
N TRP A 50 20.45 3.45 -8.45
CA TRP A 50 20.40 4.90 -8.58
C TRP A 50 19.18 5.37 -9.35
N ILE A 51 18.74 6.57 -8.98
CA ILE A 51 17.84 7.41 -9.76
C ILE A 51 18.60 8.66 -10.22
N VAL A 52 18.05 9.41 -11.17
CA VAL A 52 18.52 10.78 -11.43
C VAL A 52 17.57 11.74 -10.75
N HIS A 53 18.11 12.61 -9.90
CA HIS A 53 17.38 13.70 -9.26
C HIS A 53 18.05 15.03 -9.62
N ASN A 54 17.29 15.97 -10.18
CA ASN A 54 17.74 17.28 -10.62
C ASN A 54 19.00 17.22 -11.50
N GLY A 55 19.05 16.23 -12.40
CA GLY A 55 20.15 16.03 -13.35
C GLY A 55 21.41 15.34 -12.80
N ALA A 56 21.44 14.97 -11.51
CA ALA A 56 22.54 14.23 -10.91
C ALA A 56 22.08 12.85 -10.42
N LYS A 57 23.01 11.90 -10.32
CA LYS A 57 22.69 10.58 -9.76
C LYS A 57 22.50 10.67 -8.25
N ALA A 58 21.50 9.96 -7.75
CA ALA A 58 21.37 9.64 -6.35
C ALA A 58 21.39 8.13 -6.17
N ASN A 59 22.41 7.63 -5.47
CA ASN A 59 22.59 6.23 -5.16
C ASN A 59 21.87 5.85 -3.88
N PHE A 60 21.36 4.63 -3.81
CA PHE A 60 20.73 4.12 -2.60
C PHE A 60 20.96 2.62 -2.42
N GLY A 61 20.87 2.20 -1.16
CA GLY A 61 20.65 0.82 -0.74
C GLY A 61 19.53 0.82 0.30
N VAL A 62 18.54 -0.05 0.13
CA VAL A 62 17.34 -0.06 0.97
C VAL A 62 16.92 -1.49 1.31
N GLY A 63 16.47 -1.67 2.53
CA GLY A 63 15.73 -2.85 2.94
C GLY A 63 14.64 -2.48 3.93
N GLY A 64 13.53 -3.21 3.89
CA GLY A 64 12.41 -3.04 4.82
C GLY A 64 11.59 -4.31 4.89
N GLY A 65 11.06 -4.66 6.04
CA GLY A 65 10.20 -5.82 6.16
C GLY A 65 9.69 -6.06 7.57
N CYS A 66 8.69 -6.92 7.67
CA CYS A 66 8.38 -7.55 8.95
C CYS A 66 9.47 -8.54 9.31
N LYS A 67 9.90 -8.54 10.56
CA LYS A 67 10.76 -9.60 11.10
C LYS A 67 10.34 -9.93 12.52
N HIS A 68 10.04 -11.20 12.75
CA HIS A 68 9.60 -11.73 14.06
C HIS A 68 8.43 -10.94 14.70
N GLY A 69 7.45 -10.51 13.90
CA GLY A 69 6.26 -9.81 14.38
C GLY A 69 6.31 -8.27 14.32
N SER A 70 7.46 -7.67 14.01
CA SER A 70 7.62 -6.20 13.98
C SER A 70 8.05 -5.68 12.61
N PRO A 71 7.44 -4.60 12.07
CA PRO A 71 7.81 -3.98 10.79
C PRO A 71 8.99 -2.99 10.92
N THR A 72 10.04 -3.37 11.66
CA THR A 72 11.17 -2.49 12.00
C THR A 72 12.52 -3.06 11.60
N TRP A 73 12.54 -4.05 10.71
CA TRP A 73 13.78 -4.55 10.13
C TRP A 73 14.06 -3.84 8.81
N GLY A 74 15.32 -3.53 8.57
CA GLY A 74 15.76 -2.96 7.30
C GLY A 74 16.96 -2.04 7.47
N HIS A 75 17.20 -1.23 6.44
CA HIS A 75 18.24 -0.20 6.42
C HIS A 75 17.97 0.81 5.30
N LEU A 76 18.67 1.95 5.35
CA LEU A 76 18.81 2.90 4.26
C LEU A 76 20.24 3.46 4.25
N GLU A 77 20.85 3.44 3.06
CA GLU A 77 21.93 4.34 2.67
C GLU A 77 21.46 5.16 1.47
N TYR A 78 21.67 6.46 1.49
CA TYR A 78 21.31 7.35 0.39
C TYR A 78 22.39 8.40 0.16
N GLN A 79 22.81 8.58 -1.10
CA GLN A 79 23.83 9.55 -1.50
C GLN A 79 23.40 10.28 -2.77
N ASP A 80 23.06 11.56 -2.67
CA ASP A 80 22.75 12.41 -3.81
C ASP A 80 24.00 13.21 -4.21
N HIS A 81 24.52 12.93 -5.40
CA HIS A 81 25.74 13.56 -5.92
C HIS A 81 25.52 14.99 -6.41
N GLY A 82 24.28 15.41 -6.68
CA GLY A 82 23.96 16.77 -7.11
C GLY A 82 23.98 17.77 -5.96
N THR A 83 23.47 17.35 -4.80
CA THR A 83 23.46 18.17 -3.59
C THR A 83 24.63 17.87 -2.65
N GLY A 84 25.27 16.70 -2.77
CA GLY A 84 26.25 16.19 -1.82
C GLY A 84 25.63 15.65 -0.53
N LEU A 85 24.33 15.35 -0.53
CA LEU A 85 23.61 14.79 0.61
C LEU A 85 24.02 13.34 0.81
N ASN A 86 24.35 12.97 2.05
CA ASN A 86 24.51 11.60 2.51
C ASN A 86 23.57 11.37 3.68
N ALA A 87 22.76 10.32 3.62
CA ALA A 87 21.88 9.90 4.69
C ALA A 87 22.15 8.45 5.07
N HIS A 88 22.37 8.22 6.36
CA HIS A 88 22.56 6.92 6.97
C HIS A 88 21.41 6.66 7.94
N TRP A 89 20.71 5.53 7.78
CA TRP A 89 19.63 5.16 8.68
C TRP A 89 20.10 4.96 10.12
N THR A 90 19.20 5.16 11.06
CA THR A 90 19.42 4.84 12.48
C THR A 90 18.33 3.92 13.03
N ALA A 91 17.15 3.90 12.41
CA ALA A 91 16.08 2.96 12.72
C ALA A 91 15.10 2.84 11.54
N ILE A 92 14.46 1.69 11.40
CA ILE A 92 13.23 1.53 10.62
C ILE A 92 12.05 1.64 11.58
N THR A 93 11.06 2.44 11.23
CA THR A 93 9.88 2.74 12.05
C THR A 93 8.58 2.29 11.43
N ALA A 94 8.55 2.05 10.12
CA ALA A 94 7.40 1.47 9.44
C ALA A 94 7.79 0.65 8.22
N TYR A 95 6.97 -0.36 7.95
CA TYR A 95 6.93 -1.10 6.69
C TYR A 95 5.46 -1.28 6.32
N GLU A 96 5.01 -0.60 5.27
CA GLU A 96 3.60 -0.53 4.90
C GLU A 96 3.34 -1.11 3.52
N PHE A 97 2.20 -1.80 3.41
CA PHE A 97 1.66 -2.30 2.17
C PHE A 97 1.03 -1.15 1.40
N VAL A 98 1.44 -0.93 0.15
CA VAL A 98 0.86 0.11 -0.72
C VAL A 98 0.08 -0.52 -1.87
N ASP A 99 0.71 -1.42 -2.63
CA ASP A 99 0.09 -2.05 -3.80
C ASP A 99 0.63 -3.48 -4.06
N GLN A 100 -0.19 -4.35 -4.66
CA GLN A 100 0.15 -5.75 -5.00
C GLN A 100 0.88 -5.89 -6.34
N GLY A 101 1.06 -4.82 -7.10
CA GLY A 101 1.66 -4.83 -8.43
C GLY A 101 0.87 -5.70 -9.42
N THR A 102 1.62 -6.29 -10.36
CA THR A 102 1.10 -7.17 -11.41
C THR A 102 0.95 -8.64 -10.97
N GLY A 103 1.34 -8.96 -9.73
CA GLY A 103 1.23 -10.28 -9.15
C GLY A 103 2.59 -10.92 -8.90
N THR A 104 3.11 -11.68 -9.87
CA THR A 104 4.35 -12.45 -9.70
C THR A 104 5.23 -12.31 -10.93
N ASP A 105 6.50 -11.99 -10.72
CA ASP A 105 7.50 -11.95 -11.78
C ASP A 105 7.66 -13.36 -12.39
N PRO A 106 7.45 -13.54 -13.71
CA PRO A 106 7.61 -14.84 -14.36
C PRO A 106 9.04 -15.39 -14.29
N LYS A 107 10.07 -14.55 -14.10
CA LYS A 107 11.47 -14.97 -14.11
C LYS A 107 11.96 -15.44 -12.74
N THR A 108 11.71 -14.66 -11.69
CA THR A 108 12.15 -15.00 -10.32
C THR A 108 11.09 -15.76 -9.52
N HIS A 109 9.84 -15.75 -10.01
CA HIS A 109 8.66 -16.20 -9.28
C HIS A 109 8.43 -15.46 -7.97
N GLN A 110 9.03 -14.28 -7.76
CA GLN A 110 8.78 -13.42 -6.61
C GLN A 110 7.57 -12.52 -6.86
N PRO A 111 6.88 -12.05 -5.80
CA PRO A 111 5.81 -11.06 -5.96
C PRO A 111 6.37 -9.74 -6.51
N THR A 112 5.53 -8.98 -7.19
CA THR A 112 5.79 -7.57 -7.54
C THR A 112 4.96 -6.65 -6.64
N GLY A 113 5.19 -5.33 -6.71
CA GLY A 113 4.35 -4.34 -6.04
C GLY A 113 5.11 -3.28 -5.27
N THR A 114 4.36 -2.44 -4.55
CA THR A 114 4.87 -1.23 -3.90
C THR A 114 4.86 -1.35 -2.38
N ARG A 115 5.94 -0.92 -1.73
CA ARG A 115 6.01 -0.79 -0.27
C ARG A 115 6.46 0.60 0.14
N LEU A 116 5.97 1.03 1.29
CA LEU A 116 6.48 2.22 1.97
C LEU A 116 7.41 1.78 3.10
N ILE A 117 8.62 2.34 3.16
CA ILE A 117 9.60 2.07 4.20
C ILE A 117 9.92 3.39 4.89
N CYS A 118 9.70 3.46 6.19
CA CYS A 118 9.94 4.69 6.95
C CYS A 118 10.91 4.46 8.09
N GLY A 119 11.58 5.53 8.50
CA GLY A 119 12.56 5.43 9.55
C GLY A 119 13.18 6.76 9.94
N ASN A 120 14.25 6.63 10.71
CA ASN A 120 15.09 7.74 11.15
C ASN A 120 16.43 7.65 10.42
N ALA A 121 17.00 8.80 10.07
CA ALA A 121 18.35 8.88 9.51
C ALA A 121 19.12 10.07 10.06
N ARG A 122 20.45 9.96 10.04
CA ARG A 122 21.37 11.08 10.19
C ARG A 122 21.85 11.51 8.81
N THR A 123 21.79 12.81 8.54
CA THR A 123 22.33 13.39 7.31
C THR A 123 23.51 14.33 7.60
N ASN A 124 24.38 14.49 6.61
CA ASN A 124 25.47 15.47 6.65
C ASN A 124 25.00 16.93 6.45
N GLN A 125 23.77 17.18 5.97
CA GLN A 125 23.28 18.52 5.65
C GLN A 125 22.14 19.01 6.56
N PHE A 126 21.17 18.14 6.87
CA PHE A 126 19.94 18.52 7.58
C PHE A 126 19.88 18.01 9.01
N GLY A 127 20.90 17.25 9.41
CA GLY A 127 20.92 16.61 10.70
C GLY A 127 20.01 15.39 10.81
N ASP A 128 19.30 15.23 11.93
CA ASP A 128 18.41 14.10 12.17
C ASP A 128 17.12 14.33 11.40
N VAL A 129 16.72 13.33 10.63
CA VAL A 129 15.52 13.37 9.81
C VAL A 129 14.67 12.13 10.03
N TYR A 130 13.37 12.28 9.80
CA TYR A 130 12.49 11.16 9.45
C TYR A 130 12.56 10.98 7.94
N PHE A 131 12.71 9.75 7.46
CA PHE A 131 12.61 9.43 6.05
C PHE A 131 11.36 8.60 5.76
N ALA A 132 10.84 8.76 4.54
CA ALA A 132 9.81 7.93 3.96
C ALA A 132 10.24 7.57 2.53
N ILE A 133 10.30 6.28 2.24
CA ILE A 133 10.70 5.73 0.94
C ILE A 133 9.49 5.03 0.33
N ARG A 134 9.21 5.32 -0.94
CA ARG A 134 8.38 4.45 -1.78
C ARG A 134 9.31 3.65 -2.68
N ALA A 135 9.24 2.33 -2.58
CA ALA A 135 9.95 1.42 -3.49
C ALA A 135 8.94 0.51 -4.18
N GLU A 136 9.06 0.37 -5.49
CA GLU A 136 8.20 -0.50 -6.30
C GLU A 136 9.05 -1.47 -7.12
N ASP A 137 8.75 -2.76 -6.95
CA ASP A 137 9.25 -3.85 -7.78
C ASP A 137 8.25 -4.06 -8.94
N LEU A 138 8.69 -3.82 -10.17
CA LEU A 138 7.92 -4.06 -11.40
C LEU A 138 8.39 -5.31 -12.16
N GLY A 139 9.16 -6.17 -11.49
CA GLY A 139 9.68 -7.42 -12.00
C GLY A 139 11.00 -7.28 -12.75
N GLU A 140 11.64 -8.43 -12.96
CA GLU A 140 12.94 -8.47 -13.60
C GLU A 140 12.87 -8.09 -15.10
N PRO A 141 13.87 -7.34 -15.62
CA PRO A 141 15.23 -7.18 -15.08
C PRO A 141 15.45 -5.94 -14.18
N GLY A 142 14.40 -5.36 -13.60
CA GLY A 142 14.49 -4.22 -12.67
C GLY A 142 14.63 -2.84 -13.32
N VAL A 143 14.63 -2.78 -14.66
CA VAL A 143 14.73 -1.51 -15.42
C VAL A 143 13.51 -0.60 -15.25
N ASN A 144 12.38 -1.17 -14.83
CA ASN A 144 11.15 -0.44 -14.58
C ASN A 144 10.93 -0.14 -13.10
N ASP A 145 11.77 -0.68 -12.22
CA ASP A 145 11.61 -0.48 -10.78
C ASP A 145 11.74 0.99 -10.41
N GLN A 146 11.12 1.35 -9.29
CA GLN A 146 10.99 2.73 -8.88
C GLN A 146 11.44 2.95 -7.44
N PHE A 147 11.98 4.14 -7.19
CA PHE A 147 12.43 4.56 -5.87
C PHE A 147 12.23 6.07 -5.70
N ASP A 148 11.54 6.46 -4.66
CA ASP A 148 11.39 7.86 -4.26
C ASP A 148 11.62 8.01 -2.75
N ILE A 149 12.19 9.15 -2.34
CA ILE A 149 12.47 9.43 -0.93
C ILE A 149 12.09 10.86 -0.56
N ARG A 150 11.42 10.98 0.59
CA ARG A 150 11.15 12.23 1.28
C ARG A 150 11.81 12.21 2.66
N MET A 151 12.36 13.35 3.07
CA MET A 151 12.92 13.55 4.41
C MET A 151 12.34 14.80 5.07
N ARG A 152 11.99 14.67 6.35
CA ARG A 152 11.59 15.78 7.23
C ARG A 152 12.55 15.94 8.40
N SER A 153 12.90 17.18 8.74
CA SER A 153 13.71 17.46 9.93
C SER A 153 12.98 17.01 11.19
N GLN A 154 13.68 16.29 12.09
CA GLN A 154 13.10 15.93 13.39
C GLN A 154 12.95 17.13 14.33
N ALA A 155 13.76 18.17 14.13
CA ALA A 155 13.74 19.35 14.98
C ALA A 155 12.57 20.29 14.65
N THR A 156 12.23 20.43 13.36
CA THR A 156 11.24 21.41 12.90
C THR A 156 10.00 20.79 12.26
N GLY A 157 10.03 19.52 11.87
CA GLY A 157 8.97 18.84 11.11
C GLY A 157 8.86 19.26 9.64
N ALA A 158 9.69 20.20 9.19
CA ALA A 158 9.69 20.68 7.81
C ALA A 158 10.27 19.64 6.85
N ILE A 159 9.73 19.56 5.64
CA ILE A 159 10.36 18.80 4.54
C ILE A 159 11.67 19.50 4.18
N VAL A 160 12.75 18.74 4.18
CA VAL A 160 14.12 19.23 3.89
C VAL A 160 14.71 18.61 2.63
N TYR A 161 14.15 17.50 2.17
CA TYR A 161 14.55 16.83 0.92
C TYR A 161 13.36 16.02 0.39
N ASP A 162 13.10 16.08 -0.91
CA ASP A 162 11.96 15.38 -1.51
C ASP A 162 12.16 15.18 -3.02
N THR A 163 12.43 13.95 -3.43
CA THR A 163 12.58 13.61 -4.86
C THR A 163 11.29 13.83 -5.63
N THR A 164 10.14 13.64 -4.99
CA THR A 164 8.82 13.68 -5.65
C THR A 164 8.44 15.07 -6.18
N THR A 165 9.17 16.11 -5.76
CA THR A 165 8.97 17.48 -6.22
C THR A 165 9.46 17.74 -7.65
N GLU A 166 10.42 16.94 -8.13
CA GLU A 166 10.87 16.98 -9.52
C GLU A 166 9.87 16.23 -10.41
N CYS A 167 9.61 14.98 -10.06
CA CYS A 167 8.55 14.17 -10.61
C CYS A 167 8.30 12.93 -9.77
N PHE A 168 7.30 12.15 -10.18
CA PHE A 168 6.93 10.94 -9.48
C PHE A 168 6.22 9.98 -10.43
N PRO A 169 6.62 8.70 -10.47
CA PRO A 169 7.74 8.08 -9.74
C PRO A 169 9.10 8.26 -10.47
N HIS A 170 10.20 8.08 -9.74
CA HIS A 170 11.53 7.97 -10.34
C HIS A 170 11.88 6.52 -10.72
N TYR A 171 12.38 6.32 -11.93
CA TYR A 171 12.80 5.02 -12.45
C TYR A 171 14.28 4.75 -12.19
N LEU A 172 14.60 3.54 -11.74
CA LEU A 172 15.97 3.09 -11.54
C LEU A 172 16.72 3.10 -12.88
N GLY A 173 17.90 3.72 -12.89
CA GLY A 173 18.79 3.65 -14.05
C GLY A 173 18.39 4.49 -15.24
N SER A 174 17.33 5.29 -15.12
CA SER A 174 16.92 6.19 -16.19
C SER A 174 17.59 7.56 -16.06
N TYR A 175 18.13 8.06 -17.18
CA TYR A 175 18.56 9.44 -17.29
C TYR A 175 17.40 10.41 -17.58
N ALA A 176 16.20 9.88 -17.87
CA ALA A 176 14.95 10.62 -17.90
C ALA A 176 14.17 10.25 -16.62
N PRO A 177 14.30 11.01 -15.52
CA PRO A 177 13.90 10.60 -14.17
C PRO A 177 12.55 9.88 -14.05
N CYS A 178 11.55 10.34 -14.80
CA CYS A 178 10.14 9.94 -14.71
C CYS A 178 9.69 9.00 -15.85
N SER A 179 10.65 8.41 -16.56
CA SER A 179 10.40 7.47 -17.64
C SER A 179 11.34 6.29 -17.48
N ALA A 180 10.84 5.08 -17.72
CA ALA A 180 11.70 3.90 -17.79
C ALA A 180 12.83 4.10 -18.81
N GLY A 181 13.98 3.48 -18.55
CA GLY A 181 15.14 3.54 -19.42
C GLY A 181 16.04 2.33 -19.24
N ASP A 182 16.95 2.15 -20.19
CA ASP A 182 17.76 0.92 -20.29
C ASP A 182 19.15 1.07 -19.64
N GLY A 183 19.33 2.06 -18.75
CA GLY A 183 20.66 2.44 -18.23
C GLY A 183 21.25 1.50 -17.18
N GLY A 184 20.55 0.42 -16.80
CA GLY A 184 21.04 -0.58 -15.84
C GLY A 184 21.28 0.00 -14.45
N GLY A 185 20.20 0.39 -13.78
CA GLY A 185 20.24 1.25 -12.58
C GLY A 185 20.42 0.58 -11.24
N GLY A 186 20.13 -0.71 -11.16
CA GLY A 186 19.88 -1.40 -9.89
C GLY A 186 18.70 -2.34 -10.01
N ASN A 187 18.18 -2.77 -8.85
CA ASN A 187 17.02 -3.63 -8.75
C ASN A 187 16.30 -3.37 -7.43
N ILE A 188 14.97 -3.42 -7.45
CA ILE A 188 14.11 -3.57 -6.28
C ILE A 188 13.52 -4.97 -6.35
N GLN A 189 13.72 -5.75 -5.29
CA GLN A 189 13.17 -7.07 -5.17
C GLN A 189 12.26 -7.15 -3.96
N LEU A 190 10.98 -7.39 -4.21
CA LEU A 190 10.03 -7.85 -3.22
C LEU A 190 10.16 -9.37 -3.08
N HIS A 191 10.06 -9.88 -1.86
CA HIS A 191 10.25 -11.29 -1.57
C HIS A 191 9.00 -11.88 -0.94
N LYS A 192 8.73 -13.15 -1.23
CA LYS A 192 7.62 -13.86 -0.58
C LYS A 192 7.74 -13.85 0.95
N PRO A 193 6.60 -13.81 1.65
CA PRO A 193 6.54 -14.11 3.08
C PRO A 193 7.23 -15.45 3.41
N ASN A 194 8.00 -15.47 4.49
CA ASN A 194 8.64 -16.66 5.03
C ASN A 194 8.56 -16.66 6.57
N PRO A 195 8.96 -17.74 7.26
CA PRO A 195 8.84 -17.82 8.71
C PRO A 195 9.56 -16.69 9.47
N SER A 196 10.64 -16.13 8.91
CA SER A 196 11.37 -15.01 9.50
C SER A 196 10.69 -13.67 9.27
N THR A 197 9.75 -13.57 8.33
CA THR A 197 9.03 -12.32 7.99
C THR A 197 7.61 -12.30 8.54
N SER A 198 7.36 -13.07 9.59
CA SER A 198 6.11 -13.03 10.33
C SER A 198 5.82 -11.63 10.89
N GLY A 199 4.54 -11.30 11.04
CA GLY A 199 4.06 -10.00 11.51
C GLY A 199 3.01 -9.40 10.58
N GLU A 200 2.71 -8.14 10.83
CA GLU A 200 1.76 -7.35 10.05
C GLU A 200 2.42 -6.04 9.62
N PHE A 201 1.99 -5.52 8.48
CA PHE A 201 2.38 -4.19 8.03
C PHE A 201 1.95 -3.12 9.04
N GLY A 202 2.72 -2.04 9.12
CA GLY A 202 2.38 -0.89 9.95
C GLY A 202 3.63 -0.20 10.50
N GLY A 203 3.44 0.50 11.61
CA GLY A 203 4.45 1.35 12.24
C GLY A 203 4.06 2.82 12.19
N SER A 204 5.06 3.69 12.25
CA SER A 204 4.88 5.14 12.15
C SER A 204 5.76 5.70 11.05
N CYS A 205 5.17 6.55 10.20
CA CYS A 205 5.86 7.20 9.10
C CYS A 205 5.82 8.74 9.18
N PRO A 206 6.56 9.38 10.10
CA PRO A 206 6.55 10.84 10.24
C PRO A 206 7.26 11.58 9.10
N GLY A 207 7.91 10.85 8.18
CA GLY A 207 8.61 11.42 7.03
C GLY A 207 7.69 11.83 5.87
N LEU A 208 6.44 11.36 5.84
CA LEU A 208 5.44 11.72 4.81
C LEU A 208 4.99 13.18 4.91
#